data_AF-X1HV15-F1
#
_entry.id   AF-X1HV15-F1
#
_cell.length_a   1.000
_cell.length_b   1.000
_cell.length_c   1.000
_cell.angle_alpha   90.00
_cell.angle_beta   90.00
_cell.angle_gamma   90.00
#
_symmetry.space_group_name_H-M   'P 1'
#
loop_
_entity.id
_entity.type
_entity.pdbx_description
1 polymer ?
#
loop_
_entity_poly.entity_id
_entity_poly.type
_entity_poly.pdbx_seq_one_letter_code
_entity_poly.pdbx_strand_id
1 'polypeptide(L)'
;GVVDKVIGLRNHWLRQELTEEELLKRRKEWLEGGMRKLATPIILGARRYTYQGADGTTFAAIKIQWKKVREYWYGYTGVFKSIGGNTNYGTEPVLTTRNSFAIVDGLPPGRKVCLKVRHFPAVNLSPQGRR
;
A
#
# COMPACT_ATOMS: atom_id res chain seq x y z
N GLY A 1 -7.21 2.13 -53.28
CA GLY A 1 -5.94 1.94 -52.57
C GLY A 1 -6.12 2.35 -51.13
N VAL A 2 -5.51 1.58 -50.23
CA VAL A 2 -5.56 1.57 -48.76
C VAL A 2 -5.63 2.96 -48.10
N VAL A 3 -6.46 3.08 -47.07
CA VAL A 3 -6.54 4.22 -46.14
C VAL A 3 -5.32 4.16 -45.20
N ASP A 4 -4.39 5.11 -45.31
CA ASP A 4 -3.41 5.37 -44.25
C ASP A 4 -3.86 6.55 -43.39
N LYS A 5 -4.48 6.21 -42.25
CA LYS A 5 -4.69 7.14 -41.14
C LYS A 5 -3.32 7.37 -40.49
N VAL A 6 -2.63 8.44 -40.88
CA VAL A 6 -1.44 8.91 -40.17
C VAL A 6 -1.87 9.45 -38.80
N ILE A 7 -1.73 8.61 -37.77
CA ILE A 7 -2.00 8.97 -36.38
C ILE A 7 -0.85 9.86 -35.87
N GLY A 8 -1.09 11.16 -35.92
CA GLY A 8 -0.58 12.12 -34.94
C GLY A 8 0.93 12.39 -34.94
N LEU A 9 1.31 13.46 -35.64
CA LEU A 9 2.33 14.39 -35.17
C LEU A 9 2.06 14.77 -33.70
N ARG A 10 2.75 14.16 -32.72
CA ARG A 10 2.76 14.65 -31.33
C ARG A 10 4.14 14.54 -30.68
N ASN A 11 4.82 15.67 -30.76
CA ASN A 11 5.65 16.25 -29.69
C ASN A 11 6.98 15.56 -29.34
N HIS A 12 7.94 15.68 -30.25
CA HIS A 12 9.33 15.95 -29.85
C HIS A 12 9.41 17.37 -29.27
N TRP A 13 9.12 17.53 -27.97
CA TRP A 13 9.44 18.76 -27.24
C TRP A 13 10.17 18.38 -25.95
N LEU A 14 11.48 18.67 -25.96
CA LEU A 14 12.36 18.95 -24.82
C LEU A 14 11.97 18.24 -23.50
N ARG A 15 12.52 17.03 -23.30
CA ARG A 15 12.83 16.57 -21.95
C ARG A 15 13.86 17.55 -21.38
N GLN A 16 13.42 18.53 -20.60
CA GLN A 16 14.28 19.08 -19.56
C GLN A 16 14.59 17.90 -18.63
N GLU A 17 15.81 17.37 -18.71
CA GLU A 17 16.32 16.45 -17.70
C GLU A 17 16.39 17.24 -16.39
N LEU A 18 15.38 17.05 -15.54
CA LEU A 18 15.38 17.56 -14.18
C LEU A 18 16.60 16.97 -13.48
N THR A 19 17.32 17.81 -12.72
CA THR A 19 18.44 17.32 -11.91
C THR A 19 17.94 16.34 -10.85
N GLU A 20 18.81 15.50 -10.30
CA GLU A 20 18.44 14.57 -9.23
C GLU A 20 17.83 15.30 -8.01
N GLU A 21 18.31 16.50 -7.71
CA GLU A 21 17.78 17.36 -6.64
C GLU A 21 16.35 17.83 -6.92
N GLU A 22 16.03 18.20 -8.16
CA GLU A 22 14.68 18.61 -8.55
C GLU A 22 13.70 17.42 -8.56
N LEU A 23 14.18 16.24 -8.96
CA LEU A 23 13.43 14.99 -8.85
C LEU A 23 13.16 14.63 -7.38
N LEU A 24 14.16 14.76 -6.51
CA LEU A 24 14.01 14.55 -5.06
C LEU A 24 13.03 15.54 -4.44
N LYS A 25 13.13 16.83 -4.80
CA LYS A 25 12.21 17.87 -4.32
C LYS A 25 10.76 17.58 -4.75
N ARG A 26 10.54 17.26 -6.02
CA ARG A 26 9.21 16.86 -6.52
C ARG A 26 8.69 15.59 -5.88
N ARG A 27 9.55 14.59 -5.65
CA ARG A 27 9.18 13.37 -4.91
C ARG A 27 8.77 13.69 -3.48
N LYS A 28 9.50 14.58 -2.80
CA LYS A 28 9.19 15.01 -1.43
C LYS A 28 7.86 15.75 -1.34
N GLU A 29 7.64 16.74 -2.20
CA GLU A 29 6.37 17.47 -2.27
C GLU A 29 5.19 16.55 -2.61
N TRP A 30 5.41 15.58 -3.50
CA TRP A 30 4.40 14.60 -3.89
C TRP A 30 4.13 13.57 -2.78
N LEU A 31 5.17 13.11 -2.06
CA LEU A 31 5.04 12.28 -0.87
C LEU A 31 4.30 13.01 0.25
N GLU A 32 4.65 14.26 0.54
CA GLU A 32 3.96 15.07 1.55
C GLU A 32 2.50 15.34 1.17
N GLY A 33 2.24 15.66 -0.11
CA GLY A 33 0.88 15.84 -0.62
C GLY A 33 0.06 14.54 -0.62
N GLY A 34 0.68 13.42 -0.97
CA GLY A 34 0.09 12.08 -0.87
C GLY A 34 -0.21 11.72 0.58
N MET A 35 0.73 11.97 1.50
CA MET A 35 0.57 11.70 2.93
C MET A 35 -0.54 12.52 3.57
N ARG A 36 -0.71 13.80 3.18
CA ARG A 36 -1.84 14.62 3.64
C ARG A 36 -3.20 14.12 3.12
N LYS A 37 -3.22 13.42 1.99
CA LYS A 37 -4.42 12.84 1.36
C LYS A 37 -4.66 11.38 1.74
N LEU A 38 -3.75 10.74 2.49
CA LEU A 38 -3.94 9.38 2.99
C LEU A 38 -5.09 9.36 3.99
N ALA A 39 -6.28 9.07 3.49
CA ALA A 39 -7.44 8.82 4.33
C ALA A 39 -7.14 7.67 5.31
N THR A 40 -7.63 7.82 6.53
CA THR A 40 -7.65 6.71 7.50
C THR A 40 -8.31 5.50 6.83
N PRO A 41 -7.67 4.31 6.86
CA PRO A 41 -8.25 3.12 6.25
C PRO A 41 -9.63 2.84 6.83
N ILE A 42 -10.63 2.67 5.96
CA ILE A 42 -11.98 2.27 6.38
C ILE A 42 -11.97 0.76 6.58
N ILE A 43 -11.93 0.32 7.84
CA ILE A 43 -11.93 -1.10 8.19
C ILE A 43 -13.33 -1.66 7.99
N LEU A 44 -13.43 -2.73 7.19
CA LEU A 44 -14.70 -3.43 6.93
C LEU A 44 -14.93 -4.55 7.94
N GLY A 45 -13.85 -5.14 8.47
CA GLY A 45 -13.94 -6.16 9.50
C GLY A 45 -12.60 -6.83 9.76
N ALA A 46 -12.56 -7.55 10.88
CA ALA A 46 -11.47 -8.44 11.23
C ALA A 46 -12.06 -9.78 11.69
N ARG A 47 -11.57 -10.88 11.13
CA ARG A 47 -11.99 -12.24 11.49
C ARG A 47 -10.80 -13.02 11.98
N ARG A 48 -10.96 -13.65 13.15
CA ARG A 48 -9.97 -14.56 13.73
C ARG A 48 -10.23 -15.96 13.16
N TYR A 49 -9.17 -16.69 12.88
CA TYR A 49 -9.26 -18.09 12.49
C TYR A 49 -7.95 -18.79 12.82
N THR A 50 -8.01 -20.11 12.84
CA THR A 50 -6.85 -20.98 12.95
C THR A 50 -6.64 -21.71 11.63
N TYR A 51 -5.40 -22.03 11.31
CA TYR A 51 -5.07 -22.90 10.18
C TYR A 51 -3.90 -23.80 10.55
N GLN A 52 -3.80 -24.96 9.90
CA GLN A 52 -2.67 -25.86 10.06
C GLN A 52 -1.62 -25.56 9.00
N GLY A 53 -0.36 -25.44 9.42
CA GLY A 53 0.79 -25.40 8.55
C GLY A 53 1.09 -26.76 7.93
N ALA A 54 2.01 -26.78 6.97
CA ALA A 54 2.45 -28.01 6.31
C ALA A 54 3.14 -29.00 7.28
N ASP A 55 3.66 -28.48 8.40
CA ASP A 55 4.28 -29.22 9.50
C ASP A 55 3.27 -29.73 10.55
N GLY A 56 1.96 -29.50 10.34
CA GLY A 56 0.91 -29.84 11.29
C GLY A 56 0.76 -28.84 12.44
N THR A 57 1.59 -27.81 12.51
CA THR A 57 1.50 -26.77 13.55
C THR A 57 0.23 -25.95 13.34
N THR A 58 -0.54 -25.75 14.42
CA THR A 58 -1.74 -24.90 14.37
C THR A 58 -1.37 -23.46 14.65
N PHE A 59 -1.61 -22.58 13.67
CA PHE A 59 -1.35 -21.15 13.78
C PHE A 59 -2.65 -20.39 14.06
N ALA A 60 -2.57 -19.40 14.94
CA ALA A 60 -3.62 -18.40 15.10
C ALA A 60 -3.36 -17.20 14.19
N ALA A 61 -4.39 -16.77 13.46
CA ALA A 61 -4.30 -15.66 12.54
C ALA A 61 -5.54 -14.76 12.57
N ILE A 62 -5.35 -13.54 12.09
CA ILE A 62 -6.41 -12.57 11.90
C ILE A 62 -6.39 -12.11 10.45
N LYS A 63 -7.52 -12.31 9.75
CA LYS A 63 -7.78 -11.67 8.47
C LYS A 63 -8.43 -10.33 8.72
N ILE A 64 -7.79 -9.25 8.34
CA ILE A 64 -8.33 -7.89 8.40
C ILE A 64 -8.63 -7.38 6.99
N GLN A 65 -9.77 -6.73 6.82
CA GLN A 65 -10.25 -6.23 5.53
C GLN A 65 -10.58 -4.74 5.64
N TRP A 66 -10.32 -4.00 4.57
CA TRP A 66 -10.59 -2.57 4.46
C TRP A 66 -11.19 -2.22 3.10
N LYS A 67 -11.75 -1.03 2.97
CA LYS A 67 -12.25 -0.52 1.69
C LYS A 67 -11.09 -0.36 0.72
N LYS A 68 -11.22 -0.92 -0.48
CA LYS A 68 -10.18 -0.82 -1.52
C LYS A 68 -9.91 0.66 -1.88
N VAL A 69 -8.65 1.04 -1.84
CA VAL A 69 -8.18 2.35 -2.31
C VAL A 69 -8.02 2.30 -3.83
N ARG A 70 -8.67 3.21 -4.55
CA ARG A 70 -8.62 3.31 -6.03
C ARG A 70 -7.79 4.49 -6.52
N GLU A 71 -7.18 5.20 -5.59
CA GLU A 71 -6.40 6.40 -5.86
C GLU A 71 -5.12 6.06 -6.64
N TYR A 72 -4.81 6.83 -7.67
CA TYR A 72 -3.63 6.59 -8.51
C TYR A 72 -2.33 6.68 -7.70
N TRP A 73 -2.30 7.49 -6.65
CA TRP A 73 -1.14 7.71 -5.79
C TRP A 73 -0.94 6.61 -4.73
N TYR A 74 -1.89 5.69 -4.57
CA TYR A 74 -1.80 4.61 -3.60
C TYR A 74 -0.79 3.54 -4.03
N GLY A 75 0.13 3.19 -3.13
CA GLY A 75 1.13 2.15 -3.36
C GLY A 75 0.77 0.85 -2.68
N TYR A 76 0.81 0.87 -1.35
CA TYR A 76 0.65 -0.33 -0.53
C TYR A 76 -0.02 -0.02 0.81
N THR A 77 -0.37 -1.07 1.53
CA THR A 77 -0.91 -1.01 2.89
C THR A 77 -0.09 -1.85 3.81
N GLY A 78 0.34 -1.24 4.92
CA GLY A 78 1.00 -1.93 6.02
C GLY A 78 -0.01 -2.22 7.14
N VAL A 79 -0.01 -3.46 7.61
CA VAL A 79 -0.75 -3.88 8.79
C VAL A 79 0.24 -4.15 9.92
N PHE A 80 0.17 -3.32 10.94
CA PHE A 80 1.03 -3.38 12.11
C PHE A 80 0.31 -4.11 13.23
N LYS A 81 1.02 -5.02 13.92
CA LYS A 81 0.48 -5.75 15.07
C LYS A 81 1.13 -5.29 16.38
N SER A 82 0.35 -5.34 17.45
CA SER A 82 0.84 -5.26 18.83
C SER A 82 0.18 -6.36 19.66
N ILE A 83 0.95 -6.98 20.55
CA ILE A 83 0.53 -8.09 21.39
C ILE A 83 0.47 -7.60 22.84
N GLY A 84 -0.58 -8.00 23.57
CA GLY A 84 -0.76 -7.63 24.98
C GLY A 84 -1.61 -6.38 25.20
N GLY A 85 -2.30 -5.89 24.16
CA GLY A 85 -3.25 -4.78 24.29
C GLY A 85 -2.61 -3.39 24.34
N ASN A 86 -1.28 -3.29 24.26
CA ASN A 86 -0.58 -2.01 24.19
C ASN A 86 -0.63 -1.43 22.77
N THR A 87 -0.38 -0.13 22.64
CA THR A 87 -0.28 0.58 21.34
C THR A 87 1.15 0.62 20.79
N ASN A 88 2.05 -0.18 21.35
CA ASN A 88 3.41 -0.38 20.86
C ASN A 88 3.37 -1.34 19.67
N TYR A 89 3.08 -0.77 18.49
CA TYR A 89 3.08 -1.50 17.24
C TYR A 89 4.51 -1.85 16.84
N GLY A 90 4.73 -3.10 16.40
CA GLY A 90 6.04 -3.53 15.88
C GLY A 90 6.47 -2.72 14.65
N THR A 91 7.76 -2.78 14.33
CA THR A 91 8.36 -2.09 13.18
C THR A 91 8.17 -2.83 11.85
N GLU A 92 7.81 -4.11 11.90
CA GLU A 92 7.64 -4.98 10.73
C GLU A 92 6.15 -5.19 10.41
N PRO A 93 5.59 -4.41 9.47
CA PRO A 93 4.21 -4.61 9.04
C PRO A 93 4.08 -5.75 8.04
N VAL A 94 2.91 -6.38 8.01
CA VAL A 94 2.49 -7.17 6.85
C VAL A 94 2.14 -6.21 5.72
N LEU A 95 2.88 -6.28 4.61
CA LEU A 95 2.70 -5.41 3.46
C LEU A 95 1.80 -6.06 2.41
N THR A 96 0.90 -5.26 1.85
CA THR A 96 0.01 -5.68 0.77
C THR A 96 -0.05 -4.61 -0.30
N THR A 97 0.05 -5.01 -1.57
CA THR A 97 -0.09 -4.13 -2.74
C THR A 97 -1.43 -4.39 -3.40
N ARG A 98 -2.25 -3.35 -3.58
CA ARG A 98 -3.56 -3.39 -4.27
C ARG A 98 -4.65 -4.31 -3.68
N ASN A 99 -4.30 -5.19 -2.75
CA ASN A 99 -5.22 -5.99 -1.97
C ASN A 99 -5.92 -5.12 -0.92
N SER A 100 -7.16 -5.47 -0.62
CA SER A 100 -7.98 -4.81 0.39
C SER A 100 -8.11 -5.65 1.67
N PHE A 101 -7.19 -6.58 1.86
CA PHE A 101 -7.09 -7.43 3.03
C PHE A 101 -5.66 -7.87 3.28
N ALA A 102 -5.35 -8.23 4.52
CA ALA A 102 -4.12 -8.92 4.91
C ALA A 102 -4.47 -10.04 5.89
N ILE A 103 -3.61 -11.05 5.92
CA ILE A 103 -3.60 -12.10 6.95
C ILE A 103 -2.42 -11.80 7.85
N VAL A 104 -2.69 -11.66 9.14
CA VAL A 104 -1.68 -11.49 10.18
C VAL A 104 -1.59 -12.79 10.95
N ASP A 105 -0.48 -13.50 10.81
CA ASP A 105 -0.21 -14.81 11.41
C ASP A 105 0.84 -14.71 12.53
N GLY A 106 1.24 -15.89 13.04
CA GLY A 106 2.19 -16.01 14.15
C GLY A 106 1.70 -15.33 15.41
N LEU A 107 0.38 -15.34 15.66
CA LEU A 107 -0.21 -14.70 16.82
C LEU A 107 -0.22 -15.65 18.01
N PRO A 108 0.17 -15.20 19.22
CA PRO A 108 0.07 -16.03 20.40
C PRO A 108 -1.40 -16.26 20.77
N PRO A 109 -1.81 -17.51 21.08
CA PRO A 109 -3.18 -17.82 21.49
C PRO A 109 -3.52 -17.14 22.82
N GLY A 110 -4.80 -16.80 23.01
CA GLY A 110 -5.30 -16.23 24.27
C GLY A 110 -4.84 -14.80 24.59
N ARG A 111 -4.01 -14.17 23.75
CA ARG A 111 -3.54 -12.80 23.95
C ARG A 111 -4.39 -11.79 23.20
N LYS A 112 -4.58 -10.61 23.79
CA LYS A 112 -5.16 -9.46 23.09
C LYS A 112 -4.19 -8.98 22.02
N VAL A 113 -4.66 -8.87 20.78
CA VAL A 113 -3.91 -8.37 19.63
C VAL A 113 -4.57 -7.08 19.14
N CYS A 114 -3.77 -6.03 18.99
CA CYS A 114 -4.19 -4.77 18.38
C CYS A 114 -3.60 -4.70 16.96
N LEU A 115 -4.43 -4.31 15.99
CA LEU A 115 -4.01 -4.13 14.60
C LEU A 115 -4.17 -2.68 14.20
N LYS A 116 -3.17 -2.13 13.52
CA LYS A 116 -3.22 -0.80 12.91
C LYS A 116 -2.95 -0.92 11.43
N VAL A 117 -3.88 -0.42 10.63
CA VAL A 117 -3.75 -0.38 9.17
C VAL A 117 -3.28 1.01 8.79
N ARG A 118 -2.31 1.10 7.87
CA ARG A 118 -1.87 2.36 7.27
C ARG A 118 -1.67 2.19 5.78
N HIS A 119 -2.20 3.14 5.01
CA HIS A 119 -1.91 3.24 3.59
C HIS A 119 -0.59 4.00 3.40
N PHE A 120 0.12 3.66 2.33
CA PHE A 120 1.36 4.32 1.93
C PHE A 120 1.29 4.67 0.44
N PRO A 121 1.86 5.80 0.03
CA PRO A 121 1.87 6.22 -1.36
C PRO A 121 2.80 5.34 -2.20
N ALA A 122 2.58 5.29 -3.51
CA ALA A 122 3.45 4.57 -4.43
C ALA A 122 4.77 5.32 -4.63
N VAL A 123 5.87 4.81 -4.07
CA VAL A 123 7.20 5.45 -4.09
C VAL A 123 7.75 5.66 -5.52
N ASN A 124 7.25 4.91 -6.51
CA ASN A 124 7.73 4.92 -7.90
C ASN A 124 6.91 5.75 -8.89
N LEU A 125 5.91 6.53 -8.44
CA LEU A 125 5.24 7.48 -9.34
C LEU A 125 6.11 8.74 -9.47
N SER A 126 7.03 8.70 -10.43
CA SER A 126 7.55 9.93 -11.01
C SER A 126 6.39 10.72 -11.64
N PRO A 127 6.50 12.05 -11.81
CA PRO A 127 5.48 12.88 -12.47
C PRO A 127 5.14 12.45 -13.92
N GLN A 128 5.79 11.43 -14.48
CA GLN A 128 5.66 10.99 -15.86
C GLN A 128 4.51 10.00 -16.11
N GLY A 129 3.69 9.70 -15.09
CA GLY A 129 2.65 8.68 -15.16
C GLY A 129 1.21 9.19 -15.27
N ARG A 130 0.92 10.25 -16.04
CA ARG A 130 -0.44 10.48 -16.56
C ARG A 130 -0.54 9.77 -17.91
N ARG A 131 -1.10 8.55 -17.89
CA ARG A 131 -1.67 7.92 -19.09
C ARG A 131 -3.07 8.46 -19.31
#